data_AF-A0A496YA41-F1
#
_entry.id   AF-A0A496YA41-F1
#
_cell.length_a   1.000
_cell.length_b   1.000
_cell.length_c   1.000
_cell.angle_alpha   90.00
_cell.angle_beta   90.00
_cell.angle_gamma   90.00
#
_symmetry.space_group_name_H-M   'P 1'
#
loop_
_entity.id
_entity.type
_entity.pdbx_description
1 polymer ?
#
loop_
_entity_poly.entity_id
_entity_poly.type
_entity_poly.pdbx_seq_one_letter_code
_entity_poly.pdbx_strand_id
1 'polypeptide(L)'
;MSMAQALLCRNGRMAQIVFLNPSNIRTFQKRREAMKNIKRIMVAIDLSDYSQKTLEYAVDLAAELKADLVIVNVINQRDIDAYTRIAQMNSAFTGEDFIRMRERERSKRIQELVEKCNCHDVPIKTVFRTGVPFRELTKAIKKEGADLLVMGTRGRSNLRGVLLGSTAEKTIRRSPVPVLSLRSRGQERALEDRERESWPQDGKVGV
;
A
#
# COMPACT_ATOMS: atom_id res chain seq x y z
N MET A 1 -14.17 15.24 10.13
CA MET A 1 -13.52 14.02 10.68
C MET A 1 -12.03 14.14 10.43
N SER A 2 -11.22 14.48 11.44
CA SER A 2 -9.78 14.69 11.26
C SER A 2 -9.07 13.34 11.05
N MET A 3 -8.37 13.20 9.92
CA MET A 3 -7.40 12.13 9.75
C MET A 3 -6.25 12.41 10.73
N ALA A 4 -6.07 11.59 11.76
CA ALA A 4 -4.90 11.71 12.61
C ALA A 4 -3.68 11.15 11.85
N GLN A 5 -3.00 12.03 11.12
CA GLN A 5 -1.74 11.73 10.45
C GLN A 5 -0.64 11.63 11.52
N ALA A 6 0.13 10.54 11.51
CA ALA A 6 1.38 10.46 12.25
C ALA A 6 2.50 10.27 11.22
N LEU A 7 3.45 11.19 11.19
CA LEU A 7 4.65 11.06 10.39
C LEU A 7 5.66 10.20 11.16
N LEU A 8 6.08 9.08 10.58
CA LEU A 8 7.26 8.34 11.02
C LEU A 8 8.41 8.72 10.09
N CYS A 9 9.37 9.48 10.59
CA CYS A 9 10.65 9.65 9.92
C CYS A 9 11.56 8.49 10.34
N ARG A 10 11.99 7.64 9.40
CA ARG A 10 12.97 6.57 9.65
C ARG A 10 13.96 6.45 8.49
N ASN A 11 15.26 6.37 8.79
CA ASN A 11 16.35 6.30 7.81
C ASN A 11 16.30 7.38 6.70
N GLY A 12 15.88 8.60 7.03
CA GLY A 12 15.73 9.69 6.05
C GLY A 12 14.63 9.47 5.00
N ARG A 13 13.65 8.61 5.31
CA ARG A 13 12.42 8.38 4.54
C ARG A 13 11.22 8.75 5.42
N MET A 14 10.42 9.74 5.03
CA MET A 14 9.13 10.00 5.70
C MET A 14 8.10 8.97 5.25
N ALA A 15 7.66 8.14 6.19
CA ALA A 15 6.46 7.32 6.03
C ALA A 15 5.32 8.04 6.73
N GLN A 16 4.25 8.35 5.99
CA GLN A 16 3.04 8.87 6.62
C GLN A 16 2.18 7.69 7.06
N ILE A 17 2.08 7.46 8.36
CA ILE A 17 1.04 6.57 8.87
C ILE A 17 -0.28 7.31 8.80
N VAL A 18 -1.18 6.82 7.96
CA VAL A 18 -2.55 7.29 7.94
C VAL A 18 -3.37 6.26 8.72
N PHE A 19 -3.52 6.51 10.02
CA PHE A 19 -4.44 5.71 10.85
C PHE A 19 -5.88 6.10 10.49
N LEU A 20 -6.50 5.39 9.56
CA LEU A 20 -7.94 5.45 9.39
C LEU A 20 -8.61 4.18 9.94
N ASN A 21 -8.91 4.31 11.24
CA ASN A 21 -9.91 3.61 12.05
C ASN A 21 -9.59 2.18 12.55
N PRO A 22 -9.85 1.92 13.85
CA PRO A 22 -11.19 1.44 14.23
C PRO A 22 -11.74 2.19 15.45
N SER A 23 -12.82 2.92 15.24
CA SER A 23 -13.79 3.51 16.16
C SER A 23 -13.36 4.19 17.48
N ASN A 24 -12.15 4.06 18.05
CA ASN A 24 -11.93 4.41 19.45
C ASN A 24 -10.47 4.59 19.95
N ILE A 25 -9.45 4.69 19.09
CA ILE A 25 -8.06 4.84 19.58
C ILE A 25 -7.71 6.33 19.75
N ARG A 26 -8.10 6.89 20.91
CA ARG A 26 -7.92 8.32 21.26
C ARG A 26 -6.53 8.67 21.84
N THR A 27 -5.69 7.71 22.24
CA THR A 27 -4.43 7.97 22.97
C THR A 27 -3.19 7.32 22.35
N PHE A 28 -2.04 8.00 22.46
CA PHE A 28 -0.72 7.54 21.99
C PHE A 28 -0.30 6.18 22.58
N GLN A 29 -0.66 5.89 23.83
CA GLN A 29 -0.42 4.58 24.47
C GLN A 29 -1.14 3.42 23.76
N LYS A 30 -2.43 3.57 23.44
CA LYS A 30 -3.18 2.55 22.69
C LYS A 30 -2.62 2.33 21.28
N ARG A 31 -2.05 3.36 20.66
CA ARG A 31 -1.32 3.22 19.37
C ARG A 31 -0.03 2.42 19.53
N ARG A 32 0.75 2.67 20.60
CA ARG A 32 1.94 1.86 20.92
C ARG A 32 1.59 0.41 21.21
N GLU A 33 0.49 0.15 21.91
CA GLU A 33 0.02 -1.23 22.17
C GLU A 33 -0.44 -1.94 20.89
N ALA A 34 -1.21 -1.26 20.03
CA ALA A 34 -1.61 -1.81 18.73
C ALA A 34 -0.39 -2.16 17.87
N MET A 35 0.66 -1.32 17.89
CA MET A 35 1.92 -1.58 17.19
C MET A 35 2.72 -2.75 17.78
N LYS A 36 2.64 -3.00 19.09
CA LYS A 36 3.33 -4.11 19.77
C LYS A 36 2.78 -5.49 19.40
N ASN A 37 1.58 -5.56 18.82
CA ASN A 37 0.91 -6.83 18.53
C ASN A 37 0.72 -7.09 17.02
N ILE A 38 1.42 -6.34 16.16
CA ILE A 38 1.44 -6.62 14.73
C ILE A 38 2.27 -7.88 14.51
N LYS A 39 1.60 -8.98 14.15
CA LYS A 39 2.25 -10.26 13.84
C LYS A 39 2.26 -10.56 12.36
N ARG A 40 1.38 -9.91 11.59
CA ARG A 40 1.34 -10.06 10.13
C ARG A 40 1.14 -8.73 9.43
N ILE A 41 2.09 -8.41 8.56
CA ILE A 41 2.03 -7.24 7.69
C ILE A 41 1.63 -7.70 6.30
N MET A 42 0.64 -7.05 5.70
CA MET A 42 0.34 -7.19 4.29
C MET A 42 0.93 -6.02 3.52
N VAL A 43 1.67 -6.26 2.44
CA VAL A 43 2.16 -5.21 1.56
C VAL A 43 1.50 -5.34 0.18
N ALA A 44 0.82 -4.27 -0.25
CA ALA A 44 0.20 -4.21 -1.56
C ALA A 44 1.12 -3.54 -2.57
N ILE A 45 1.55 -4.31 -3.57
CA ILE A 45 2.37 -3.83 -4.68
C ILE A 45 1.70 -4.10 -6.02
N ASP A 46 1.80 -3.14 -6.94
CA ASP A 46 1.16 -3.18 -8.25
C ASP A 46 2.14 -3.34 -9.42
N LEU A 47 3.43 -3.56 -9.09
CA LEU A 47 4.58 -3.67 -9.99
C LEU A 47 4.89 -2.38 -10.78
N SER A 48 4.47 -1.24 -10.26
CA SER A 48 5.00 0.07 -10.67
C SER A 48 6.37 0.36 -10.07
N ASP A 49 7.01 1.45 -10.51
CA ASP A 49 8.31 1.94 -10.01
C ASP A 49 8.32 2.21 -8.50
N TYR A 50 7.15 2.36 -7.87
CA TYR A 50 7.00 2.56 -6.43
C TYR A 50 7.05 1.24 -5.63
N SER A 51 6.91 0.09 -6.30
CA SER A 51 6.76 -1.22 -5.65
C SER A 51 8.02 -1.64 -4.91
N GLN A 52 9.20 -1.43 -5.49
CA GLN A 52 10.49 -1.80 -4.88
C GLN A 52 10.65 -1.12 -3.51
N LYS A 53 10.53 0.22 -3.46
CA LYS A 53 10.65 0.98 -2.22
C LYS A 53 9.56 0.64 -1.20
N THR A 54 8.36 0.31 -1.68
CA THR A 54 7.25 -0.09 -0.81
C THR A 54 7.51 -1.45 -0.16
N LEU A 55 8.05 -2.38 -0.94
CA LEU A 55 8.42 -3.71 -0.46
C LEU A 55 9.60 -3.65 0.52
N GLU A 56 10.68 -2.94 0.17
CA GLU A 56 11.84 -2.74 1.06
C GLU A 56 11.41 -2.26 2.45
N TYR A 57 10.59 -1.21 2.48
CA TYR A 57 10.10 -0.68 3.76
C TYR A 57 9.27 -1.69 4.54
N ALA A 58 8.41 -2.47 3.85
CA ALA A 58 7.60 -3.47 4.50
C ALA A 58 8.43 -4.64 5.04
N VAL A 59 9.51 -5.02 4.34
CA VAL A 59 10.47 -6.04 4.80
C VAL A 59 11.21 -5.54 6.04
N ASP A 60 11.76 -4.32 6.01
CA ASP A 60 12.45 -3.72 7.16
C ASP A 60 11.53 -3.67 8.39
N LEU A 61 10.27 -3.26 8.18
CA LEU A 61 9.27 -3.18 9.25
C LEU A 61 8.89 -4.56 9.79
N ALA A 62 8.76 -5.56 8.91
CA ALA A 62 8.45 -6.93 9.30
C ALA A 62 9.59 -7.54 10.13
N ALA A 63 10.85 -7.32 9.73
CA ALA A 63 12.03 -7.78 10.46
C ALA A 63 12.09 -7.20 11.88
N GLU A 64 11.89 -5.88 12.02
CA GLU A 64 11.91 -5.22 13.34
C GLU A 64 10.78 -5.70 14.26
N LEU A 65 9.59 -5.89 13.70
CA LEU A 65 8.42 -6.33 14.46
C LEU A 65 8.38 -7.85 14.65
N LYS A 66 9.32 -8.60 14.06
CA LYS A 66 9.30 -10.07 14.01
C LYS A 66 7.95 -10.60 13.49
N ALA A 67 7.46 -9.96 12.44
CA ALA A 67 6.16 -10.23 11.83
C ALA A 67 6.31 -10.99 10.51
N ASP A 68 5.31 -11.80 10.17
CA ASP A 68 5.17 -12.39 8.84
C ASP A 68 4.86 -11.29 7.82
N LEU A 69 5.39 -11.43 6.60
CA LEU A 69 5.06 -10.54 5.49
C LEU A 69 4.25 -11.26 4.42
N VAL A 70 3.08 -10.70 4.08
CA VAL A 70 2.25 -11.16 2.97
C VAL A 70 2.27 -10.12 1.85
N ILE A 71 2.87 -10.46 0.72
CA ILE A 71 2.84 -9.66 -0.49
C ILE A 71 1.53 -9.94 -1.22
N VAL A 72 0.71 -8.91 -1.45
CA VAL A 72 -0.52 -9.03 -2.25
C VAL A 72 -0.39 -8.26 -3.55
N ASN A 73 -0.73 -8.93 -4.66
CA ASN A 73 -0.87 -8.31 -5.96
C ASN A 73 -2.27 -8.59 -6.52
N VAL A 74 -2.93 -7.53 -7.01
CA VAL A 74 -4.26 -7.64 -7.60
C VAL A 74 -4.20 -7.48 -9.11
N ILE A 75 -4.67 -8.49 -9.82
CA ILE A 75 -4.98 -8.46 -11.24
C ILE A 75 -6.31 -7.72 -11.42
N ASN A 76 -6.25 -6.52 -11.99
CA ASN A 76 -7.40 -5.65 -12.09
C ASN A 76 -8.42 -6.21 -13.08
N GLN A 77 -9.69 -6.29 -12.69
CA GLN A 77 -10.78 -6.73 -13.56
C GLN A 77 -10.81 -5.95 -14.88
N ARG A 78 -10.51 -4.64 -14.83
CA ARG A 78 -10.47 -3.81 -16.05
C ARG A 78 -9.43 -4.28 -17.06
N ASP A 79 -8.28 -4.77 -16.60
CA ASP A 79 -7.21 -5.29 -17.46
C ASP A 79 -7.69 -6.60 -18.15
N ILE A 80 -8.42 -7.43 -17.41
CA ILE A 80 -9.00 -8.69 -17.90
C ILE A 80 -10.11 -8.41 -18.91
N ASP A 81 -11.02 -7.50 -18.60
CA ASP A 81 -12.15 -7.15 -19.47
C ASP A 81 -11.63 -6.55 -20.80
N ALA A 82 -10.63 -5.67 -20.72
CA ALA A 82 -9.99 -5.08 -21.90
C ALA A 82 -9.31 -6.15 -22.77
N TYR A 83 -8.57 -7.08 -22.16
CA TYR A 83 -7.93 -8.17 -22.90
C TYR A 83 -8.97 -9.10 -23.54
N THR A 84 -10.01 -9.48 -22.80
CA THR A 84 -11.05 -10.40 -23.27
C THR A 84 -11.76 -9.84 -24.51
N ARG A 85 -12.04 -8.54 -24.55
CA ARG A 85 -12.62 -7.86 -25.73
C ARG A 85 -11.73 -7.94 -26.96
N ILE A 86 -10.41 -7.85 -26.78
CA ILE A 86 -9.44 -7.97 -27.89
C ILE A 86 -9.31 -9.44 -28.32
N ALA A 87 -9.25 -10.37 -27.37
CA ALA A 87 -9.05 -11.80 -27.62
C ALA A 87 -10.24 -12.47 -28.33
N GLN A 88 -11.46 -11.95 -28.13
CA GLN A 88 -12.67 -12.39 -28.85
C GLN A 88 -12.55 -12.28 -30.38
N MET A 89 -11.59 -11.50 -30.90
CA MET A 89 -11.33 -11.40 -32.34
C MET A 89 -10.43 -12.53 -32.88
N ASN A 90 -9.71 -13.27 -32.02
CA ASN A 90 -8.70 -14.27 -32.43
C ASN A 90 -9.00 -15.71 -31.94
N SER A 91 -10.16 -15.96 -31.33
CA SER A 91 -10.76 -17.27 -30.98
C SER A 91 -9.93 -18.30 -30.19
N ALA A 92 -8.69 -18.00 -29.77
CA ALA A 92 -7.77 -18.97 -29.17
C ALA A 92 -7.42 -18.72 -27.68
N PHE A 93 -7.90 -17.63 -27.06
CA PHE A 93 -7.50 -17.26 -25.70
C PHE A 93 -8.71 -16.90 -24.81
N THR A 94 -8.81 -17.57 -23.65
CA THR A 94 -9.83 -17.25 -22.63
C THR A 94 -9.33 -16.21 -21.62
N GLY A 95 -10.27 -15.60 -20.88
CA GLY A 95 -9.92 -14.73 -19.75
C GLY A 95 -9.15 -15.46 -18.64
N GLU A 96 -9.36 -16.76 -18.47
CA GLU A 96 -8.61 -17.58 -17.51
C GLU A 96 -7.16 -17.81 -17.94
N ASP A 97 -6.92 -18.03 -19.23
CA ASP A 97 -5.56 -18.14 -19.78
C ASP A 97 -4.78 -16.85 -19.55
N PHE A 98 -5.45 -15.70 -19.73
CA PHE A 98 -4.86 -14.40 -19.43
C PHE A 98 -4.51 -14.27 -17.95
N ILE A 99 -5.41 -14.65 -17.03
CA ILE A 99 -5.15 -14.61 -15.58
C ILE A 99 -3.94 -15.49 -15.25
N ARG A 100 -3.90 -16.75 -15.71
CA ARG A 100 -2.79 -17.69 -15.45
C ARG A 100 -1.46 -17.17 -16.01
N MET A 101 -1.46 -16.64 -17.23
CA MET A 101 -0.29 -16.04 -17.86
C MET A 101 0.22 -14.85 -17.04
N ARG A 102 -0.69 -13.95 -16.65
CA ARG A 102 -0.35 -12.77 -15.87
C ARG A 102 0.13 -13.11 -14.47
N GLU A 103 -0.45 -14.12 -13.81
CA GLU A 103 0.01 -14.59 -12.52
C GLU A 103 1.44 -15.12 -12.59
N ARG A 104 1.79 -15.91 -13.62
CA ARG A 104 3.17 -16.37 -13.85
C ARG A 104 4.15 -15.22 -14.09
N GLU A 105 3.80 -14.28 -14.98
CA GLU A 105 4.62 -13.09 -15.27
C GLU A 105 4.87 -12.28 -13.99
N ARG A 106 3.81 -12.02 -13.23
CA ARG A 106 3.88 -11.21 -12.01
C ARG A 106 4.60 -11.94 -10.89
N SER A 107 4.49 -13.26 -10.79
CA SER A 107 5.24 -14.08 -9.81
C SER A 107 6.75 -13.90 -9.99
N LYS A 108 7.25 -14.00 -11.23
CA LYS A 108 8.68 -13.78 -11.53
C LYS A 108 9.11 -12.37 -11.13
N ARG A 109 8.34 -11.35 -11.51
CA ARG A 109 8.66 -9.96 -11.18
C ARG A 109 8.62 -9.68 -9.67
N ILE A 110 7.68 -10.26 -8.93
CA ILE A 110 7.64 -10.13 -7.46
C ILE A 110 8.87 -10.81 -6.86
N GLN A 111 9.23 -11.99 -7.34
CA GLN A 111 10.43 -12.69 -6.88
C GLN A 111 11.70 -11.85 -7.09
N GLU A 112 11.86 -11.23 -8.26
CA GLU A 112 12.98 -10.31 -8.53
C GLU A 112 13.01 -9.09 -7.59
N LEU A 113 11.85 -8.58 -7.17
CA LEU A 113 11.77 -7.50 -6.18
C LEU A 113 12.17 -8.00 -4.77
N VAL A 114 11.75 -9.20 -4.41
CA VAL A 114 12.09 -9.84 -3.13
C VAL A 114 13.59 -10.12 -3.05
N GLU A 115 14.20 -10.63 -4.11
CA GLU A 115 15.65 -10.91 -4.20
C GLU A 115 16.51 -9.64 -4.04
N LYS A 116 15.95 -8.47 -4.39
CA LYS A 116 16.60 -7.17 -4.18
C LYS A 116 16.44 -6.64 -2.74
N CYS A 117 15.59 -7.27 -1.93
CA CYS A 117 15.38 -6.90 -0.54
C CYS A 117 16.29 -7.73 0.38
N ASN A 118 16.75 -7.12 1.47
CA ASN A 118 17.46 -7.85 2.52
C ASN A 118 16.46 -8.58 3.44
N CYS A 119 15.91 -9.70 2.98
CA CYS A 119 14.77 -10.38 3.64
C CYS A 119 15.10 -11.70 4.35
N HIS A 120 16.37 -11.95 4.71
CA HIS A 120 16.84 -13.29 5.12
C HIS A 120 16.11 -13.87 6.35
N ASP A 121 15.57 -13.02 7.23
CA ASP A 121 14.90 -13.43 8.48
C ASP A 121 13.38 -13.16 8.50
N VAL A 122 12.77 -12.83 7.35
CA VAL A 122 11.34 -12.50 7.27
C VAL A 122 10.59 -13.60 6.52
N PRO A 123 9.61 -14.29 7.15
CA PRO A 123 8.72 -15.20 6.43
C PRO A 123 7.87 -14.44 5.40
N ILE A 124 8.12 -14.68 4.12
CA ILE A 124 7.42 -14.01 3.01
C ILE A 124 6.47 -14.99 2.31
N LYS A 125 5.21 -14.59 2.15
CA LYS A 125 4.21 -15.26 1.33
C LYS A 125 3.69 -14.32 0.25
N THR A 126 3.64 -14.77 -0.99
CA THR A 126 3.00 -14.02 -2.10
C THR A 126 1.60 -14.55 -2.37
N VAL A 127 0.63 -13.64 -2.50
CA VAL A 127 -0.76 -13.98 -2.86
C VAL A 127 -1.25 -13.13 -4.02
N PHE A 128 -1.87 -13.79 -5.00
CA PHE A 128 -2.56 -13.13 -6.10
C PHE A 128 -4.07 -13.07 -5.84
N ARG A 129 -4.70 -12.00 -6.30
CA ARG A 129 -6.15 -11.81 -6.32
C ARG A 129 -6.56 -11.24 -7.65
N THR A 130 -7.82 -11.44 -8.02
CA THR A 130 -8.40 -10.91 -9.25
C THR A 130 -9.66 -10.13 -8.93
N GLY A 131 -9.81 -8.94 -9.49
CA GLY A 131 -11.02 -8.14 -9.31
C GLY A 131 -10.75 -6.64 -9.17
N VAL A 132 -11.59 -5.97 -8.39
CA VAL A 132 -11.46 -4.54 -8.10
C VAL A 132 -10.43 -4.33 -6.97
N PRO A 133 -9.30 -3.62 -7.22
CA PRO A 133 -8.16 -3.58 -6.29
C PRO A 133 -8.51 -3.33 -4.81
N PHE A 134 -9.19 -2.23 -4.49
CA PHE A 134 -9.50 -1.91 -3.09
C PHE A 134 -10.40 -2.97 -2.42
N ARG A 135 -11.32 -3.61 -3.17
CA ARG A 135 -12.20 -4.66 -2.62
C ARG A 135 -11.41 -5.92 -2.34
N GLU A 136 -10.55 -6.33 -3.28
CA GLU A 136 -9.72 -7.52 -3.13
C GLU A 136 -8.67 -7.35 -2.05
N LEU A 137 -8.11 -6.15 -1.86
CA LEU A 137 -7.25 -5.84 -0.72
C LEU A 137 -8.00 -6.01 0.62
N THR A 138 -9.20 -5.43 0.76
CA THR A 138 -10.00 -5.61 1.98
C THR A 138 -10.33 -7.08 2.26
N LYS A 139 -10.65 -7.87 1.24
CA LYS A 139 -10.88 -9.32 1.38
C LYS A 139 -9.60 -10.07 1.75
N ALA A 140 -8.48 -9.73 1.12
CA ALA A 140 -7.18 -10.35 1.39
C ALA A 140 -6.73 -10.08 2.82
N ILE A 141 -6.85 -8.84 3.32
CA ILE A 141 -6.55 -8.50 4.72
C ILE A 141 -7.27 -9.43 5.69
N LYS A 142 -8.58 -9.63 5.50
CA LYS A 142 -9.38 -10.53 6.34
C LYS A 142 -8.96 -11.99 6.20
N LYS A 143 -8.76 -12.47 4.96
CA LYS A 143 -8.44 -13.88 4.68
C LYS A 143 -7.06 -14.28 5.20
N GLU A 144 -6.08 -13.40 5.07
CA GLU A 144 -4.71 -13.67 5.52
C GLU A 144 -4.50 -13.29 7.00
N GLY A 145 -5.47 -12.63 7.64
CA GLY A 145 -5.36 -12.17 9.03
C GLY A 145 -4.24 -11.14 9.21
N ALA A 146 -4.15 -10.16 8.30
CA ALA A 146 -3.15 -9.11 8.38
C ALA A 146 -3.55 -8.04 9.41
N ASP A 147 -2.61 -7.61 10.24
CA ASP A 147 -2.80 -6.59 11.28
C ASP A 147 -2.50 -5.17 10.78
N LEU A 148 -1.73 -5.07 9.70
CA LEU A 148 -1.30 -3.82 9.08
C LEU A 148 -1.26 -3.99 7.56
N LEU A 149 -1.76 -2.99 6.83
CA LEU A 149 -1.54 -2.88 5.39
C LEU A 149 -0.47 -1.82 5.09
N VAL A 150 0.57 -2.16 4.34
CA VAL A 150 1.53 -1.23 3.75
C VAL A 150 1.22 -1.07 2.26
N MET A 151 1.13 0.17 1.77
CA MET A 151 0.95 0.42 0.34
C MET A 151 1.52 1.76 -0.13
N GLY A 152 1.85 1.86 -1.42
CA GLY A 152 2.16 3.15 -2.04
C GLY A 152 0.92 4.05 -2.16
N THR A 153 1.12 5.37 -2.11
CA THR A 153 0.08 6.37 -2.45
C THR A 153 -0.19 6.47 -3.95
N ARG A 154 0.77 6.04 -4.77
CA ARG A 154 0.70 6.01 -6.23
C ARG A 154 1.01 4.62 -6.76
N GLY A 155 0.65 4.42 -8.01
CA GLY A 155 0.79 3.14 -8.70
C GLY A 155 0.86 3.35 -10.20
N ARG A 156 0.41 2.37 -10.98
CA ARG A 156 0.52 2.34 -12.45
C ARG A 156 0.04 3.60 -13.19
N SER A 157 -1.00 4.28 -12.71
CA SER A 157 -1.57 5.45 -13.40
C SER A 157 -0.79 6.77 -13.21
N ASN A 158 0.13 6.82 -12.25
CA ASN A 158 1.00 7.95 -11.87
C ASN A 158 0.65 9.35 -12.43
N LEU A 159 -0.50 9.90 -12.03
CA LEU A 159 -0.94 11.23 -12.49
C LEU A 159 -0.15 12.33 -11.79
N ARG A 160 0.43 13.27 -12.56
CA ARG A 160 1.10 14.46 -12.01
C ARG A 160 0.12 15.28 -11.17
N GLY A 161 0.60 15.82 -10.05
CA GLY A 161 -0.21 16.62 -9.12
C GLY A 161 -1.14 15.82 -8.18
N VAL A 162 -1.38 14.53 -8.43
CA VAL A 162 -2.22 13.69 -7.55
C VAL A 162 -1.42 13.16 -6.36
N LEU A 163 -1.77 13.57 -5.15
CA LEU A 163 -1.10 13.12 -3.92
C LEU A 163 -1.49 11.70 -3.50
N LEU A 164 -2.74 11.30 -3.77
CA LEU A 164 -3.31 10.01 -3.40
C LEU A 164 -4.07 9.39 -4.58
N GLY A 165 -3.66 8.22 -5.03
CA GLY A 165 -4.34 7.49 -6.10
C GLY A 165 -5.69 6.93 -5.64
N SER A 166 -6.62 6.78 -6.58
CA SER A 166 -8.00 6.36 -6.29
C SER A 166 -8.10 4.99 -5.58
N THR A 167 -7.19 4.05 -5.87
CA THR A 167 -7.12 2.77 -5.14
C THR A 167 -6.66 3.00 -3.70
N ALA A 168 -5.60 3.76 -3.49
CA ALA A 168 -5.08 4.05 -2.15
C ALA A 168 -6.12 4.78 -1.29
N GLU A 169 -6.77 5.80 -1.83
CA GLU A 169 -7.85 6.51 -1.14
C GLU A 169 -8.99 5.57 -0.71
N LYS A 170 -9.49 4.74 -1.63
CA LYS A 170 -10.59 3.81 -1.35
C LYS A 170 -10.18 2.74 -0.35
N THR A 171 -8.94 2.25 -0.42
CA THR A 171 -8.40 1.26 0.51
C THR A 171 -8.26 1.85 1.90
N ILE A 172 -7.62 3.02 2.05
CA ILE A 172 -7.43 3.71 3.33
C ILE A 172 -8.79 3.98 4.00
N ARG A 173 -9.80 4.41 3.23
CA ARG A 173 -11.15 4.70 3.78
C ARG A 173 -11.91 3.44 4.24
N ARG A 174 -11.60 2.26 3.69
CA ARG A 174 -12.40 1.02 3.89
C ARG A 174 -11.62 -0.12 4.55
N SER A 175 -10.35 0.09 4.86
CA SER A 175 -9.51 -0.93 5.47
C SER A 175 -10.04 -1.28 6.87
N PRO A 176 -10.14 -2.57 7.22
CA PRO A 176 -10.51 -2.98 8.57
C PRO A 176 -9.33 -2.90 9.54
N VAL A 177 -8.12 -2.62 9.04
CA VAL A 177 -6.87 -2.52 9.80
C VAL A 177 -6.12 -1.22 9.45
N PRO A 178 -5.20 -0.75 10.31
CA PRO A 178 -4.36 0.39 9.99
C PRO A 178 -3.69 0.29 8.62
N VAL A 179 -3.54 1.44 7.94
CA VAL A 179 -2.87 1.53 6.63
C VAL A 179 -1.66 2.45 6.74
N LEU A 180 -0.49 1.90 6.47
CA LEU A 180 0.74 2.65 6.31
C LEU A 180 0.93 3.01 4.83
N SER A 181 0.93 4.30 4.52
CA SER A 181 1.02 4.77 3.15
C SER A 181 2.36 5.43 2.87
N LEU A 182 3.07 4.89 1.88
CA LEU A 182 4.38 5.38 1.50
C LEU A 182 4.25 6.43 0.38
N ARG A 183 4.96 7.54 0.58
CA ARG A 183 5.07 8.66 -0.36
C ARG A 183 6.52 8.74 -0.85
N SER A 184 6.69 9.14 -2.10
CA SER A 184 8.01 9.37 -2.70
C SER A 184 8.51 10.79 -2.38
N ARG A 185 9.84 11.00 -2.37
CA ARG A 185 10.48 12.30 -2.05
C ARG A 185 9.97 13.50 -2.87
N GLY A 186 9.54 13.28 -4.12
CA GLY A 186 8.93 14.34 -4.93
C GLY A 186 7.56 14.81 -4.43
N GLN A 187 6.86 13.97 -3.66
CA GLN A 187 5.58 14.30 -3.01
C GLN A 187 5.81 14.99 -1.65
N GLU A 188 6.95 14.75 -1.02
CA GLU A 188 7.39 15.35 0.24
C GLU A 188 7.49 16.88 0.10
N ARG A 189 8.21 17.36 -0.94
CA ARG A 189 8.34 18.80 -1.24
C ARG A 189 7.00 19.49 -1.54
N ALA A 190 6.16 18.88 -2.38
CA ALA A 190 4.87 19.47 -2.76
C ALA A 190 3.87 19.59 -1.59
N LEU A 191 4.07 18.83 -0.51
CA LEU A 191 3.29 18.93 0.72
C LEU A 191 3.88 19.96 1.66
N GLU A 192 5.20 20.00 1.81
CA GLU A 192 5.88 21.07 2.56
C GLU A 192 5.46 22.45 2.01
N ASP A 193 5.37 22.57 0.68
CA ASP A 193 4.89 23.78 0.00
C ASP A 193 3.40 24.07 0.34
N ARG A 194 2.52 23.07 0.24
CA ARG A 194 1.08 23.22 0.53
C ARG A 194 0.78 23.45 2.01
N GLU A 195 1.51 22.82 2.91
CA GLU A 195 1.37 23.03 4.35
C GLU A 195 1.83 24.44 4.67
N ARG A 196 2.99 24.90 4.16
CA ARG A 196 3.45 26.30 4.28
C ARG A 196 2.42 27.32 3.79
N GLU A 197 1.74 27.05 2.68
CA GLU A 197 0.66 27.90 2.17
C GLU A 197 -0.63 27.86 3.04
N SER A 198 -0.87 26.77 3.77
CA SER A 198 -2.09 26.56 4.57
C SER A 198 -2.00 27.07 6.01
N TRP A 199 -0.81 27.41 6.51
CA TRP A 199 -0.63 28.02 7.83
C TRP A 199 -0.86 29.54 7.74
N PRO A 200 -1.72 30.13 8.60
CA PRO A 200 -1.85 31.57 8.71
C PRO A 200 -0.48 32.17 9.06
N GLN A 201 0.02 33.08 8.23
CA GLN A 201 1.33 33.70 8.42
C GLN A 201 1.32 34.84 9.46
N ASP A 202 0.20 35.09 10.14
CA ASP A 202 0.06 36.24 11.03
C ASP A 202 0.11 35.82 12.50
N GLY A 203 1.34 35.86 13.03
CA GLY A 203 1.65 35.77 14.45
C GLY A 203 1.16 36.98 15.24
N LYS A 204 -0.15 37.04 15.53
CA LYS A 204 -0.67 37.85 16.64
C LYS A 204 -1.27 36.93 17.70
N VAL A 205 -0.43 36.57 18.66
CA VAL A 205 -0.87 36.04 19.95
C VAL A 205 -1.47 37.22 20.71
N GLY A 206 -2.80 37.25 20.84
CA GLY A 206 -3.48 38.18 21.73
C GLY A 206 -3.10 37.85 23.17
N VAL A 207 -2.65 38.87 23.90
CA VAL A 207 -2.59 38.89 25.36
C VAL A 207 -3.95 39.32 25.89
#